data_AF-A0A9W5J4P6-F1
#
_entry.id   AF-A0A9W5J4P6-F1
#
_cell.length_a   1.000
_cell.length_b   1.000
_cell.length_c   1.000
_cell.angle_alpha   90.00
_cell.angle_beta   90.00
_cell.angle_gamma   90.00
#
_symmetry.space_group_name_H-M   'P 1'
#
loop_
_entity.id
_entity.type
_entity.pdbx_description
1 polymer ?
#
loop_
_entity_poly.entity_id
_entity_poly.type
_entity_poly.pdbx_seq_one_letter_code
_entity_poly.pdbx_strand_id
1 'polypeptide(L)'
;MWYREGTYSPDFSLETEIQKKHLFMHEMMHVWQSQKGMFVRTRGMFSRFADYSYSLNKTDLLRYGLEQQASIVSDYWLLLNYGLQGHSALHEYRNYNANEPVHSLISRYKSILKGFPG
;
A
#
# COMPACT_ATOMS: atom_id res chain seq x y z
N MET A 1 -12.06 -5.89 -9.93
CA MET A 1 -10.99 -6.45 -9.09
C MET A 1 -11.22 -7.94 -8.96
N TRP A 2 -10.17 -8.76 -8.98
CA TRP A 2 -10.28 -10.22 -8.84
C TRP A 2 -9.67 -10.64 -7.51
N TYR A 3 -10.49 -11.21 -6.63
CA TYR A 3 -10.07 -11.67 -5.30
C TYR A 3 -9.92 -13.19 -5.30
N ARG A 4 -8.95 -13.71 -4.53
CA ARG A 4 -8.90 -15.15 -4.24
C ARG A 4 -10.03 -15.51 -3.28
N GLU A 5 -10.44 -16.77 -3.32
CA GLU A 5 -11.43 -17.32 -2.41
C GLU A 5 -11.06 -17.00 -0.94
N GLY A 6 -12.04 -16.54 -0.16
CA GLY A 6 -11.85 -16.14 1.25
C GLY A 6 -11.35 -14.72 1.51
N THR A 7 -10.88 -13.99 0.49
CA THR A 7 -10.38 -12.60 0.65
C THR A 7 -11.36 -11.52 0.23
N TYR A 8 -12.40 -11.91 -0.51
CA TYR A 8 -13.48 -11.01 -0.91
C TYR A 8 -14.35 -10.65 0.29
N SER A 9 -14.76 -9.39 0.35
CA SER A 9 -15.79 -8.90 1.27
C SER A 9 -16.84 -8.12 0.46
N PRO A 10 -18.15 -8.29 0.75
CA PRO A 10 -19.19 -7.52 0.07
C PRO A 10 -19.13 -6.03 0.41
N ASP A 11 -18.54 -5.67 1.56
CA ASP A 11 -18.25 -4.29 1.94
C ASP A 11 -16.96 -4.23 2.78
N PHE A 12 -15.87 -3.88 2.12
CA PHE A 12 -14.56 -3.74 2.78
C PHE A 12 -14.53 -2.60 3.82
N SER A 13 -15.45 -1.62 3.76
CA SER A 13 -15.48 -0.52 4.74
C SER A 13 -15.96 -0.99 6.12
N LEU A 14 -16.87 -1.97 6.16
CA LEU A 14 -17.44 -2.56 7.37
C LEU A 14 -16.63 -3.73 7.92
N GLU A 15 -15.61 -4.17 7.19
CA GLU A 15 -14.79 -5.34 7.56
C GLU A 15 -14.03 -5.12 8.88
N THR A 16 -14.00 -6.13 9.75
CA THR A 16 -13.27 -6.06 11.02
C THR A 16 -11.80 -6.44 10.84
N GLU A 17 -11.51 -7.26 9.84
CA GLU A 17 -10.15 -7.68 9.50
C GLU A 17 -9.38 -6.56 8.80
N ILE A 18 -8.43 -5.94 9.51
CA ILE A 18 -7.56 -4.87 8.99
C ILE A 18 -6.82 -5.33 7.72
N GLN A 19 -6.46 -6.61 7.63
CA GLN A 19 -5.75 -7.18 6.48
C GLN A 19 -6.54 -7.04 5.17
N LYS A 20 -7.86 -7.29 5.22
CA LYS A 20 -8.75 -7.15 4.05
C LYS A 20 -8.89 -5.69 3.63
N LYS A 21 -8.96 -4.76 4.59
CA LYS A 21 -8.97 -3.31 4.31
C LYS A 21 -7.66 -2.83 3.69
N HIS A 22 -6.53 -3.27 4.25
CA HIS A 22 -5.20 -2.94 3.72
C HIS A 22 -5.02 -3.48 2.30
N LEU A 23 -5.39 -4.76 2.05
CA LEU A 23 -5.42 -5.35 0.71
C LEU A 23 -6.32 -4.56 -0.23
N PHE A 24 -7.52 -4.17 0.21
CA PHE A 24 -8.42 -3.34 -0.59
C PHE A 24 -7.78 -2.01 -0.99
N MET A 25 -7.11 -1.32 -0.08
CA MET A 25 -6.40 -0.06 -0.38
C MET A 25 -5.28 -0.26 -1.41
N HIS A 26 -4.55 -1.37 -1.32
CA HIS A 26 -3.52 -1.75 -2.29
C HIS A 26 -4.14 -1.99 -3.68
N GLU A 27 -5.21 -2.77 -3.77
CA GLU A 27 -5.93 -3.04 -5.03
C GLU A 27 -6.55 -1.76 -5.64
N MET A 28 -7.06 -0.85 -4.80
CA MET A 28 -7.57 0.44 -5.26
C MET A 28 -6.49 1.32 -5.88
N MET A 29 -5.23 1.22 -5.42
CA MET A 29 -4.11 1.89 -6.06
C MET A 29 -3.86 1.33 -7.47
N HIS A 30 -3.99 0.02 -7.67
CA HIS A 30 -3.93 -0.57 -9.01
C HIS A 30 -5.07 -0.14 -9.92
N VAL A 31 -6.28 0.03 -9.39
CA VAL A 31 -7.40 0.63 -10.14
C VAL A 31 -7.04 2.04 -10.60
N TRP A 32 -6.49 2.87 -9.71
CA TRP A 32 -6.03 4.21 -10.07
C TRP A 32 -4.93 4.18 -11.15
N GLN A 33 -3.93 3.31 -11.01
CA GLN A 33 -2.85 3.16 -12.01
C GLN A 33 -3.42 2.77 -13.38
N SER A 34 -4.36 1.82 -13.41
CA SER A 34 -5.06 1.40 -14.64
C SER A 34 -5.83 2.55 -15.27
N GLN A 35 -6.56 3.35 -14.47
CA GLN A 35 -7.25 4.55 -14.95
C GLN A 35 -6.30 5.63 -15.51
N LYS A 36 -5.04 5.65 -15.06
CA LYS A 36 -3.97 6.50 -15.60
C LYS A 36 -3.25 5.88 -16.81
N GLY A 37 -3.73 4.76 -17.34
CA GLY A 37 -3.16 4.09 -18.51
C GLY A 37 -1.87 3.32 -18.22
N MET A 38 -1.56 3.05 -16.96
CA MET A 38 -0.40 2.23 -16.59
C MET A 38 -0.72 0.74 -16.86
N PHE A 39 0.26 -0.02 -17.36
CA PHE A 39 0.12 -1.44 -17.67
C PHE A 39 0.14 -2.31 -16.41
N VAL A 40 -0.93 -2.27 -15.62
CA VAL A 40 -1.10 -3.05 -14.40
C VAL A 40 -1.55 -4.47 -14.72
N ARG A 41 -0.97 -5.47 -14.04
CA ARG A 41 -1.40 -6.87 -14.11
C ARG A 41 -2.35 -7.19 -12.96
N THR A 42 -3.65 -6.98 -13.15
CA THR A 42 -4.69 -7.23 -12.13
C THR A 42 -5.07 -8.72 -11.95
N ARG A 43 -4.18 -9.67 -12.31
CA ARG A 43 -4.48 -11.10 -12.18
C ARG A 43 -4.50 -11.48 -10.70
N GLY A 44 -5.60 -12.12 -10.29
CA GLY A 44 -5.99 -12.48 -8.92
C GLY A 44 -4.86 -12.53 -7.88
N MET A 45 -4.60 -11.37 -7.28
CA MET A 45 -3.80 -11.15 -6.07
C MET A 45 -2.27 -11.28 -6.26
N PHE A 46 -1.76 -10.60 -7.27
CA PHE A 46 -0.35 -10.34 -7.58
C PHE A 46 0.57 -11.53 -7.89
N SER A 47 1.65 -11.24 -8.59
CA SER A 47 2.64 -12.23 -8.99
C SER A 47 3.53 -12.62 -7.82
N ARG A 48 3.72 -13.93 -7.57
CA ARG A 48 4.73 -14.46 -6.62
C ARG A 48 6.16 -13.93 -6.87
N PHE A 49 6.40 -13.32 -8.03
CA PHE A 49 7.70 -12.77 -8.44
C PHE A 49 7.80 -11.24 -8.33
N ALA A 50 6.77 -10.55 -7.82
CA ALA A 50 6.81 -9.11 -7.62
C ALA A 50 7.55 -8.74 -6.33
N ASP A 51 8.36 -7.69 -6.39
CA ASP A 51 8.97 -7.08 -5.20
C ASP A 51 8.01 -6.01 -4.66
N TYR A 52 7.31 -6.35 -3.58
CA TYR A 52 6.44 -5.42 -2.85
C TYR A 52 7.23 -4.57 -1.88
N SER A 53 8.36 -5.09 -1.41
CA SER A 53 9.14 -4.45 -0.38
C SER A 53 9.82 -3.20 -0.91
N TYR A 54 9.81 -2.15 -0.10
CA TYR A 54 10.31 -0.83 -0.50
C TYR A 54 11.05 -0.13 0.63
N SER A 55 11.80 0.89 0.25
CA SER A 55 12.41 1.87 1.14
C SER A 55 12.00 3.26 0.66
N LEU A 56 11.68 4.17 1.57
CA LEU A 56 11.30 5.55 1.24
C LEU A 56 12.52 6.39 0.84
N ASN A 57 13.24 5.96 -0.21
CA ASN A 57 14.53 6.51 -0.63
C ASN A 57 14.50 7.20 -2.01
N LYS A 58 13.38 7.14 -2.73
CA LYS A 58 13.17 7.85 -3.99
C LYS A 58 12.50 9.21 -3.73
N THR A 59 12.45 10.07 -4.74
CA THR A 59 11.91 11.44 -4.59
C THR A 59 10.39 11.54 -4.70
N ASP A 60 9.77 10.62 -5.42
CA ASP A 60 8.36 10.64 -5.77
C ASP A 60 7.82 9.21 -5.91
N LEU A 61 6.49 9.07 -5.85
CA LEU A 61 5.82 7.78 -5.95
C LEU A 61 6.06 7.11 -7.32
N LEU A 62 6.07 7.85 -8.42
CA LEU A 62 6.14 7.30 -9.78
C LEU A 62 7.48 6.62 -10.09
N ARG A 63 8.55 6.93 -9.33
CA ARG A 63 9.84 6.23 -9.43
C ARG A 63 9.84 4.83 -8.80
N TYR A 64 8.79 4.45 -8.08
CA TYR A 64 8.62 3.09 -7.57
C TYR A 64 7.97 2.18 -8.61
N GLY A 65 8.24 0.87 -8.52
CA GLY A 65 7.52 -0.11 -9.33
C GLY A 65 6.03 -0.10 -8.99
N LEU A 66 5.15 -0.53 -9.90
CA LEU A 66 3.69 -0.43 -9.71
C LEU A 66 3.20 -1.09 -8.42
N GLU A 67 3.79 -2.23 -8.05
CA GLU A 67 3.48 -2.96 -6.81
C GLU A 67 3.97 -2.19 -5.58
N GLN A 68 5.19 -1.66 -5.61
CA GLN A 68 5.74 -0.81 -4.56
C GLN A 68 4.90 0.46 -4.36
N GLN A 69 4.42 1.07 -5.44
CA GLN A 69 3.52 2.23 -5.36
C GLN A 69 2.23 1.87 -4.61
N ALA A 70 1.64 0.71 -4.92
CA ALA A 70 0.46 0.22 -4.23
C ALA A 70 0.71 -0.09 -2.75
N SER A 71 1.84 -0.75 -2.43
CA SER A 71 2.25 -1.02 -1.05
C SER A 71 2.51 0.27 -0.26
N ILE A 72 3.15 1.28 -0.85
CA ILE A 72 3.37 2.58 -0.19
C ILE A 72 2.04 3.24 0.17
N VAL A 73 1.05 3.19 -0.73
CA VAL A 73 -0.27 3.82 -0.51
C VAL A 73 -1.08 3.08 0.55
N SER A 74 -1.10 1.74 0.51
CA SER A 74 -1.82 0.93 1.50
C SER A 74 -1.17 1.00 2.89
N ASP A 75 0.16 0.99 2.97
CA ASP A 75 0.90 1.14 4.22
C ASP A 75 0.76 2.54 4.81
N TYR A 76 0.67 3.58 3.97
CA TYR A 76 0.38 4.94 4.43
C TYR A 76 -1.02 5.02 5.07
N TRP A 77 -2.02 4.40 4.46
CA TRP A 77 -3.35 4.31 5.05
C TRP A 77 -3.33 3.54 6.38
N LEU A 78 -2.62 2.41 6.45
CA LEU A 78 -2.46 1.63 7.69
C LEU A 78 -1.79 2.46 8.79
N LEU A 79 -0.71 3.17 8.46
CA LEU A 79 0.01 4.07 9.36
C LEU A 79 -0.91 5.15 9.95
N LEU A 80 -1.76 5.78 9.13
CA LEU A 80 -2.64 6.85 9.58
C LEU A 80 -3.79 6.36 10.49
N ASN A 81 -4.31 5.15 10.25
CA ASN A 81 -5.51 4.64 10.93
C ASN A 81 -5.20 3.74 12.13
N TYR A 82 -4.13 2.95 12.05
CA TYR A 82 -3.82 1.90 13.02
C TYR A 82 -2.36 1.93 13.50
N GLY A 83 -1.48 2.66 12.81
CA GLY A 83 -0.04 2.60 13.02
C GLY A 83 0.58 1.31 12.45
N LEU A 84 1.90 1.32 12.27
CA LEU A 84 2.63 0.14 11.78
C LEU A 84 3.08 -0.79 12.92
N GLN A 85 3.14 -0.30 14.15
CA GLN A 85 3.50 -1.11 15.31
C GLN A 85 2.47 -2.22 15.52
N GLY A 86 2.93 -3.47 15.59
CA GLY A 86 2.05 -4.64 15.70
C GLY A 86 1.48 -5.15 14.37
N HIS A 87 1.76 -4.48 13.25
CA HIS A 87 1.27 -4.85 11.92
C HIS A 87 2.41 -5.18 10.93
N SER A 88 3.55 -5.67 11.43
CA SER A 88 4.72 -6.00 10.60
C SER A 88 4.46 -7.09 9.55
N ALA A 89 3.45 -7.92 9.75
CA ALA A 89 3.03 -8.93 8.77
C ALA A 89 2.19 -8.35 7.61
N LEU A 90 1.79 -7.07 7.68
CA LEU A 90 0.95 -6.43 6.66
C LEU A 90 1.71 -5.46 5.78
N HIS A 91 2.71 -4.78 6.34
CA HIS A 91 3.43 -3.74 5.61
C HIS A 91 4.73 -4.25 5.00
N GLU A 92 5.11 -3.65 3.89
CA GLU A 92 6.27 -4.06 3.07
C GLU A 92 7.46 -3.08 3.23
N TYR A 93 7.34 -2.14 4.17
CA TYR A 93 8.36 -1.15 4.47
C TYR A 93 9.60 -1.77 5.15
N ARG A 94 10.73 -1.81 4.43
CA ARG A 94 11.97 -2.48 4.87
C ARG A 94 12.66 -1.81 6.06
N ASN A 95 12.57 -0.49 6.17
CA ASN A 95 13.34 0.31 7.13
C ASN A 95 12.47 0.80 8.30
N TYR A 96 11.49 0.00 8.72
CA TYR A 96 10.64 0.36 9.83
C TYR A 96 11.44 0.36 11.14
N ASN A 97 11.34 1.45 11.89
CA ASN A 97 11.94 1.59 13.21
C ASN A 97 10.85 1.98 14.21
N ALA A 98 10.49 1.04 15.10
CA ALA A 98 9.45 1.27 16.10
C ALA A 98 9.80 2.37 17.13
N ASN A 99 11.08 2.72 17.25
CA ASN A 99 11.55 3.79 18.13
C ASN A 99 11.52 5.17 17.48
N GLU A 100 11.24 5.26 16.17
CA GLU A 100 11.17 6.55 15.50
C GLU A 100 9.84 7.27 15.80
N PRO A 101 9.84 8.60 15.90
CA PRO A 101 8.59 9.34 16.06
C PRO A 101 7.66 9.13 14.86
N VAL A 102 6.42 8.71 15.13
CA VAL A 102 5.38 8.47 14.10
C VAL A 102 5.21 9.65 13.15
N HIS A 103 5.28 10.89 13.66
CA HIS A 103 5.15 12.09 12.84
C HIS A 103 6.29 12.26 11.82
N SER A 104 7.50 11.78 12.15
CA SER A 104 8.64 11.75 11.22
C SER A 104 8.38 10.76 10.08
N LEU A 105 7.90 9.56 10.41
CA LEU A 105 7.51 8.56 9.42
C LEU A 105 6.40 9.08 8.49
N ILE A 106 5.34 9.67 9.05
CA ILE A 106 4.25 10.29 8.28
C ILE A 106 4.81 11.37 7.35
N SER A 107 5.75 12.19 7.80
CA SER A 107 6.38 13.22 6.98
C SER A 107 7.13 12.63 5.78
N ARG A 108 7.83 11.51 5.96
CA ARG A 108 8.51 10.82 4.85
C ARG A 108 7.51 10.28 3.83
N TYR A 109 6.44 9.61 4.27
CA TYR A 109 5.39 9.17 3.35
C TYR A 109 4.76 10.34 2.59
N LYS A 110 4.41 11.44 3.28
CA LYS A 110 3.88 12.65 2.65
C LYS A 110 4.82 13.24 1.60
N SER A 111 6.14 13.17 1.84
CA SER A 111 7.13 13.62 0.86
C SER A 111 7.10 12.80 -0.42
N ILE A 112 6.99 11.46 -0.31
CA ILE A 112 6.89 10.56 -1.48
C ILE A 112 5.57 10.72 -2.22
N LEU A 113 4.48 10.86 -1.46
CA LEU A 113 3.12 11.01 -1.97
C LEU A 113 2.79 12.43 -2.45
N LYS A 114 3.78 13.33 -2.46
CA LYS A 114 3.59 14.70 -2.94
C LYS A 114 3.21 14.67 -4.43
N GLY A 115 2.02 15.19 -4.75
CA GLY A 115 1.46 15.17 -6.12
C GLY A 115 0.67 13.91 -6.47
N PHE A 116 0.45 13.00 -5.52
CA PHE A 116 -0.39 11.83 -5.68
C PHE A 116 -1.75 12.00 -4.99
N PRO A 117 -2.86 11.76 -5.69
CA PRO A 117 -3.28 12.56 -6.84
C PRO A 117 -3.64 14.00 -6.38
N GLY A 118 -2.83 14.95 -6.82
CA GLY A 118 -3.09 16.39 -6.82
C GLY A 118 -2.76 16.96 -8.20
#